data_AF-A0A374WL09-F1
#
_entry.id   AF-A0A374WL09-F1
#
_cell.length_a   1.000
_cell.length_b   1.000
_cell.length_c   1.000
_cell.angle_alpha   90.00
_cell.angle_beta   90.00
_cell.angle_gamma   90.00
#
_symmetry.space_group_name_H-M   'P 1'
#
loop_
_entity.id
_entity.type
_entity.pdbx_description
1 polymer ?
#
loop_
_entity_poly.entity_id
_entity_poly.type
_entity_poly.pdbx_seq_one_letter_code
_entity_poly.pdbx_strand_id
1 'polypeptide(L)' 'MEQLHAHEVLHMMEGNSYSESSLREAIIKKFGSQQRFYACSAENMDVDTLIEFLKMKGKFMPAEDGFTVDITKVCKH' A
#
# COMPACT_ATOMS: atom_id res chain seq x y z
N MET A 1 15.57 6.97 -10.83
CA MET A 1 14.89 6.52 -9.60
C MET A 1 13.81 5.55 -10.02
N GLU A 2 13.90 4.31 -9.59
CA GLU A 2 12.89 3.28 -9.88
C GLU A 2 11.69 3.52 -8.96
N GLN A 3 10.51 3.75 -9.54
CA GLN A 3 9.27 3.78 -8.78
C GLN A 3 8.86 2.34 -8.48
N LEU A 4 8.35 2.10 -7.27
CA LEU A 4 7.84 0.78 -6.91
C LEU A 4 6.37 0.68 -7.23
N HIS A 5 5.95 -0.48 -7.71
CA HIS A 5 4.54 -0.70 -7.97
C HIS A 5 3.81 -0.89 -6.64
N ALA A 6 2.63 -0.29 -6.49
CA ALA A 6 1.79 -0.40 -5.30
C ALA A 6 1.51 -1.86 -4.91
N HIS A 7 1.55 -2.79 -5.88
CA HIS A 7 1.41 -4.23 -5.62
C HIS A 7 2.48 -4.79 -4.68
N GLU A 8 3.69 -4.23 -4.63
CA GLU A 8 4.74 -4.66 -3.69
C GLU A 8 4.35 -4.42 -2.23
N VAL A 9 3.72 -3.27 -1.97
CA VAL A 9 3.18 -2.93 -0.65
C VAL A 9 2.00 -3.85 -0.31
N LEU A 10 1.18 -4.20 -1.31
CA LEU A 10 0.03 -5.07 -1.12
C LEU A 10 0.44 -6.52 -0.80
N HIS A 11 1.50 -7.03 -1.43
CA HIS A 11 2.11 -8.30 -1.07
C HIS A 11 2.71 -8.28 0.34
N MET A 12 3.30 -7.16 0.76
CA MET A 12 3.75 -7.01 2.15
C MET A 12 2.60 -7.09 3.15
N MET A 13 1.43 -6.56 2.77
CA MET A 13 0.24 -6.58 3.62
C MET A 13 -0.48 -7.92 3.67
N GLU A 14 -0.15 -8.85 2.79
CA GLU A 14 -0.78 -10.16 2.76
C GLU A 14 -0.57 -10.92 4.09
N GLY A 15 -1.65 -11.46 4.64
CA GLY A 15 -1.62 -12.22 5.90
C GLY A 15 -1.38 -11.37 7.15
N ASN A 16 -1.36 -10.04 7.02
CA ASN A 16 -1.15 -9.11 8.13
C ASN A 16 -2.22 -8.01 8.10
N SER A 17 -2.52 -7.46 9.28
CA SER A 17 -3.39 -6.30 9.45
C SER A 17 -2.54 -5.13 9.93
N TYR A 18 -2.75 -3.97 9.32
CA TYR A 18 -2.02 -2.75 9.66
C TYR A 18 -3.01 -1.62 9.91
N SER A 19 -2.63 -0.71 10.81
CA SER A 19 -3.24 0.62 10.91
C SER A 19 -2.53 1.61 9.97
N GLU A 20 -3.13 2.76 9.71
CA GLU A 20 -2.60 3.80 8.80
C GLU A 20 -1.15 4.19 9.18
N SER A 21 -0.90 4.42 10.47
CA SER A 21 0.45 4.73 10.99
C SER A 21 1.41 3.56 10.82
N SER A 22 1.00 2.34 11.21
CA SER A 22 1.88 1.18 11.20
C SER A 22 2.23 0.73 9.78
N LEU A 23 1.28 0.84 8.84
CA LEU A 23 1.52 0.60 7.42
C LEU A 23 2.53 1.61 6.88
N ARG A 24 2.33 2.91 7.16
CA ARG A 24 3.26 3.96 6.74
C ARG A 24 4.68 3.68 7.24
N GLU A 25 4.84 3.39 8.52
CA GLU A 25 6.13 3.06 9.11
C GLU A 25 6.74 1.79 8.51
N ALA A 26 5.94 0.75 8.27
CA ALA A 26 6.40 -0.49 7.66
C ALA A 26 6.87 -0.27 6.21
N ILE A 27 6.16 0.54 5.43
CA ILE A 27 6.55 0.91 4.07
C ILE A 27 7.87 1.70 4.11
N ILE A 28 7.96 2.72 4.96
CA ILE A 28 9.18 3.54 5.12
C ILE A 28 10.36 2.68 5.55
N LYS A 29 10.16 1.73 6.47
CA LYS A 29 11.22 0.84 6.97
C LYS A 29 11.67 -0.17 5.92
N LYS A 30 10.76 -0.67 5.09
CA LYS A 30 11.06 -1.71 4.09
C LYS A 30 11.57 -1.15 2.77
N PHE A 31 11.02 -0.03 2.32
CA PHE A 31 11.28 0.55 1.01
C PHE A 31 12.02 1.90 1.08
N GLY A 32 11.97 2.59 2.22
CA GLY A 32 12.59 3.90 2.42
C GLY A 32 11.57 5.05 2.40
N SER A 33 11.81 6.07 3.21
CA SER A 33 10.97 7.28 3.29
C SER A 33 10.99 8.15 2.04
N GLN A 34 12.00 8.01 1.20
CA GLN A 34 12.12 8.74 -0.07
C GLN A 34 11.58 7.94 -1.27
N GLN A 35 11.08 6.73 -1.02
CA GLN A 35 10.59 5.86 -2.08
C GLN A 35 9.29 6.40 -2.67
N ARG A 36 9.21 6.41 -4.00
CA ARG A 36 7.99 6.75 -4.74
C ARG A 36 7.29 5.50 -5.24
N PHE A 37 5.97 5.56 -5.23
CA PHE A 37 5.12 4.47 -5.66
C PHE A 37 4.27 4.88 -6.87
N TYR A 38 3.94 3.90 -7.69
CA TYR A 38 2.99 4.04 -8.77
C TYR A 38 1.99 2.89 -8.74
N ALA A 39 0.83 3.09 -9.35
CA ALA A 39 -0.23 2.12 -9.55
C ALA A 39 -0.71 2.26 -11.00
N CYS A 40 -1.41 1.26 -11.53
CA CYS A 40 -1.93 1.28 -12.91
C CYS A 40 -2.79 2.52 -13.27
N SER A 41 -3.29 3.29 -12.29
CA SER A 41 -4.09 4.49 -12.51
C SER A 41 -3.48 5.78 -11.94
N ALA A 42 -2.32 5.72 -11.28
CA ALA A 42 -1.70 6.88 -10.63
C ALA A 42 -0.19 6.68 -10.49
N GLU A 43 0.62 7.74 -10.62
CA GLU A 43 2.08 7.66 -10.53
C GLU A 43 2.65 8.74 -9.60
N ASN A 44 3.93 8.62 -9.25
CA ASN A 44 4.66 9.57 -8.39
C ASN A 44 4.02 9.78 -6.99
N MET A 45 3.45 8.73 -6.41
CA MET A 45 2.81 8.79 -5.10
C MET A 45 3.83 8.66 -3.97
N ASP A 46 3.64 9.45 -2.91
CA ASP A 46 4.27 9.25 -1.61
C ASP A 46 3.66 8.05 -0.86
N VAL A 47 4.27 7.63 0.24
CA VAL A 47 3.69 6.66 1.17
C VAL A 47 2.31 7.10 1.64
N ASP A 48 2.14 8.38 2.00
CA ASP A 48 0.86 8.91 2.49
C ASP A 48 -0.21 8.85 1.38
N THR A 49 0.13 9.35 0.19
CA THR A 49 -0.75 9.32 -0.99
C THR A 49 -1.08 7.89 -1.43
N LEU A 50 -0.12 6.96 -1.33
CA LEU A 50 -0.35 5.55 -1.62
C LEU A 50 -1.39 4.97 -0.66
N ILE A 51 -1.28 5.24 0.64
CA ILE A 51 -2.23 4.74 1.64
C ILE A 51 -3.62 5.31 1.36
N GLU A 52 -3.76 6.61 1.12
CA GLU A 52 -5.04 7.20 0.73
C GLU A 52 -5.60 6.60 -0.56
N PHE A 53 -4.76 6.37 -1.57
CA PHE A 53 -5.16 5.76 -2.83
C PHE A 53 -5.68 4.32 -2.64
N LEU A 54 -5.01 3.52 -1.82
CA LEU A 54 -5.44 2.16 -1.48
C LEU A 54 -6.76 2.15 -0.71
N LYS A 55 -6.96 3.15 0.17
CA LYS A 55 -8.22 3.38 0.90
C LYS A 55 -9.35 3.75 -0.02
N MET A 56 -9.12 4.70 -0.93
CA MET A 56 -10.09 5.14 -1.92
C MET A 56 -10.48 4.01 -2.89
N LYS A 57 -9.54 3.16 -3.29
CA LYS A 57 -9.82 2.00 -4.16
C LYS A 57 -10.69 0.93 -3.48
N GLY A 58 -11.02 1.07 -2.19
CA GLY A 58 -11.83 0.08 -1.47
C GLY A 58 -11.13 -1.27 -1.33
N LYS A 59 -9.80 -1.27 -1.41
CA LYS A 59 -8.98 -2.48 -1.18
C LYS A 59 -8.77 -2.73 0.31
N PHE A 60 -8.92 -1.70 1.15
CA PHE A 60 -8.86 -1.87 2.59
C PHE A 60 -10.16 -2.45 3.13
N MET A 61 -10.07 -3.69 3.61
CA MET A 61 -11.13 -4.30 4.38
C MET A 61 -10.88 -3.99 5.87
N PRO A 62 -11.88 -3.47 6.60
CA PRO A 62 -11.76 -3.29 8.03
C PRO A 62 -11.50 -4.65 8.70
N ALA A 63 -10.47 -4.70 9.53
CA ALA A 63 -10.10 -5.85 10.35
C ALA A 63 -10.14 -5.45 11.83
N GLU A 64 -10.14 -6.43 12.74
CA GLU A 64 -10.29 -6.20 14.19
C GLU A 64 -9.26 -5.22 14.77
N ASP A 65 -8.05 -5.14 14.18
CA ASP A 65 -6.95 -4.25 14.61
C ASP A 65 -6.44 -3.32 13.49
N GLY A 66 -7.34 -2.88 12.60
CA GLY A 66 -7.02 -1.90 11.55
C GLY A 66 -7.62 -2.27 10.21
N PHE A 67 -6.77 -2.43 9.20
CA PHE A 67 -7.21 -2.83 7.88
C PHE A 67 -6.24 -3.83 7.25
N THR A 68 -6.81 -4.75 6.49
CA THR A 68 -6.07 -5.64 5.60
C THR A 68 -6.37 -5.26 4.16
N VAL A 69 -5.61 -5.81 3.22
CA VAL A 69 -5.77 -5.51 1.82
C VAL A 69 -6.21 -6.72 1.03
N ASP A 70 -7.24 -6.53 0.21
CA ASP A 70 -7.74 -7.60 -0.64
C ASP A 70 -6.81 -7.79 -1.86
N ILE A 71 -5.81 -8.66 -1.69
CA ILE A 71 -4.88 -9.02 -2.76
C ILE A 71 -5.58 -9.70 -3.94
N THR A 72 -6.81 -10.20 -3.77
CA THR A 72 -7.56 -10.76 -4.90
C THR A 72 -8.03 -9.69 -5.89
N LYS A 73 -8.08 -8.42 -5.46
CA LYS A 73 -8.35 -7.23 -6.29
C LYS A 73 -7.09 -6.53 -6.79
N VAL A 74 -5.92 -7.14 -6.61
CA VAL A 74 -4.67 -6.71 -7.24
C VAL A 74 -4.70 -7.09 -8.72
N CYS A 75 -4.52 -6.10 -9.59
CA CYS A 75 -4.47 -6.35 -11.02
C CYS A 75 -3.17 -7.11 -11.32
N LYS A 76 -3.28 -8.32 -11.90
CA LYS A 76 -2.16 -9.01 -12.53
C LYS A 76 -1.94 -8.37 -13.91
N HIS A 77 -1.19 -7.28 -13.98
CA HIS A 77 -0.73 -6.73 -15.24
C HIS A 77 0.78 -6.89 -15.32
#